data_AF-A0A9X3AKQ6-F1
#
_entry.id   AF-A0A9X3AKQ6-F1
#
_cell.length_a   1.000
_cell.length_b   1.000
_cell.length_c   1.000
_cell.angle_alpha   90.00
_cell.angle_beta   90.00
_cell.angle_gamma   90.00
#
_symmetry.space_group_name_H-M   'P 1'
#
loop_
_entity.id
_entity.type
_entity.pdbx_description
1 polymer ?
#
loop_
_entity_poly.entity_id
_entity_poly.type
_entity_poly.pdbx_seq_one_letter_code
_entity_poly.pdbx_strand_id
1 'polypeptide(L)' 'MFDFRWQPSQGGRHVISQDLLPGDEGTTFCGLELLVPRQRCTKTEWLWPTCPACYESAKSHT' A
#
# COMPACT_ATOMS: atom_id res chain seq x y z
N MET A 1 -2.77 13.93 -11.46
CA MET A 1 -3.50 13.51 -10.25
C MET A 1 -2.68 12.41 -9.62
N PHE A 2 -2.30 12.53 -8.36
CA PHE A 2 -1.57 11.45 -7.68
C PHE A 2 -2.59 10.40 -7.29
N ASP A 3 -2.74 9.39 -8.14
CA ASP A 3 -3.64 8.27 -7.88
C ASP A 3 -2.91 7.25 -7.01
N PHE A 4 -3.43 7.01 -5.81
CA PHE A 4 -2.85 6.10 -4.82
C PHE A 4 -3.90 5.11 -4.33
N ARG A 5 -3.45 3.90 -3.97
CA ARG A 5 -4.33 2.84 -3.44
C ARG A 5 -3.74 2.18 -2.21
N TRP A 6 -4.62 1.62 -1.39
CA TRP A 6 -4.21 0.79 -0.26
C TRP A 6 -3.79 -0.60 -0.72
N GLN A 7 -2.71 -1.10 -0.15
CA GLN A 7 -2.15 -2.42 -0.41
C GLN A 7 -1.70 -3.05 0.91
N PRO A 8 -2.31 -4.18 1.32
CA PRO A 8 -1.77 -5.00 2.39
C PRO A 8 -0.39 -5.52 2.00
N SER A 9 0.59 -5.34 2.88
CA SER A 9 1.95 -5.85 2.73
C SER A 9 2.63 -5.88 4.10
N GLN A 10 3.50 -6.86 4.34
CA GLN A 10 4.33 -6.95 5.55
C GLN A 10 3.59 -6.77 6.89
N GLY A 11 2.35 -7.28 7.00
CA GLY A 11 1.56 -7.19 8.24
C GLY A 11 0.85 -5.85 8.48
N GLY A 12 0.92 -4.93 7.53
CA GLY A 12 0.23 -3.64 7.57
C GLY A 12 -0.50 -3.30 6.28
N ARG A 13 -1.39 -2.31 6.33
CA ARG A 13 -1.95 -1.69 5.13
C ARG A 13 -1.19 -0.42 4.81
N HIS A 14 -0.60 -0.39 3.62
CA HIS A 14 0.23 0.70 3.14
C HIS A 14 -0.40 1.39 1.94
N VAL A 15 0.00 2.63 1.68
CA VAL A 15 -0.39 3.35 0.46
C VAL A 15 0.72 3.17 -0.56
N ILE A 16 0.33 2.82 -1.78
CA ILE A 16 1.22 2.65 -2.92
C ILE A 16 0.65 3.43 -4.12
N SER A 17 1.50 3.71 -5.13
CA SER A 17 1.03 4.28 -6.39
C SER A 17 0.00 3.35 -7.05
N GLN A 18 -1.06 3.93 -7.62
CA GLN A 18 -2.06 3.18 -8.38
C GLN A 18 -1.51 2.62 -9.70
N ASP A 19 -0.41 3.17 -10.20
CA ASP A 19 0.25 2.73 -11.44
C ASP A 19 1.01 1.41 -11.27
N LEU A 20 1.35 1.02 -10.04
CA LEU A 20 2.04 -0.24 -9.79
C LEU A 20 1.12 -1.42 -10.09
N LEU A 21 1.59 -2.39 -10.87
CA LEU A 21 0.85 -3.59 -11.26
C LEU A 21 1.27 -4.81 -10.42
N PRO A 22 0.46 -5.88 -10.40
CA PRO A 22 0.81 -7.10 -9.70
C PRO A 22 2.13 -7.71 -10.22
N GLY A 23 3.11 -7.84 -9.32
CA GLY A 23 4.46 -8.29 -9.63
C GLY A 23 5.48 -7.17 -9.84
N ASP A 24 5.06 -5.90 -9.79
CA ASP A 24 5.99 -4.78 -9.82
C ASP A 24 6.64 -4.57 -8.46
N GLU A 25 7.90 -4.16 -8.48
CA GLU A 25 8.58 -3.60 -7.32
C GLU A 25 8.19 -2.12 -7.18
N GLY A 26 7.97 -1.70 -5.94
CA GLY A 26 7.64 -0.32 -5.67
C GLY A 26 7.89 0.07 -4.23
N THR A 27 7.70 1.35 -3.96
CA THR A 27 7.88 1.91 -2.63
C THR A 27 6.53 2.39 -2.11
N THR A 28 6.21 2.01 -0.89
CA THR A 28 5.10 2.60 -0.13
C THR A 28 5.38 4.07 0.17
N PHE A 29 4.33 4.82 0.49
CA PHE A 29 4.48 6.22 0.91
C PHE A 29 5.27 6.37 2.22
N CYS A 30 5.32 5.34 3.08
CA CYS A 30 6.17 5.35 4.26
C CYS A 30 7.63 4.91 3.99
N GLY A 31 8.03 4.76 2.72
CA GLY A 31 9.40 4.43 2.32
C GLY A 31 9.75 2.94 2.36
N LEU A 32 8.81 2.05 2.67
CA LEU A 32 9.05 0.60 2.60
C LEU A 32 9.03 0.13 1.15
N GLU A 33 10.06 -0.60 0.76
CA GLU A 33 10.07 -1.38 -0.47
C GLU A 33 9.10 -2.56 -0.36
N LEU A 34 8.37 -2.83 -1.44
CA LEU A 34 7.50 -3.99 -1.54
C LEU A 34 7.50 -4.55 -2.97
N LEU A 35 7.14 -5.82 -3.06
CA LEU A 35 6.69 -6.44 -4.30
C LEU A 35 5.17 -6.48 -4.28
N VAL A 36 4.50 -5.88 -5.28
CA VAL A 36 3.04 -5.94 -5.35
C VAL A 36 2.63 -7.40 -5.56
N PRO A 37 1.78 -7.98 -4.70
CA PRO A 37 1.47 -9.38 -4.78
C PRO A 37 0.73 -9.70 -6.09
N ARG A 38 1.20 -10.73 -6.80
CA ARG A 38 0.54 -11.26 -8.01
C ARG A 38 -0.82 -11.89 -7.70
N GLN A 39 -0.95 -12.42 -6.49
CA GLN A 39 -2.20 -12.97 -5.99
C GLN A 39 -2.97 -11.88 -5.25
N ARG A 40 -4.31 -11.98 -5.26
CA ARG A 40 -5.15 -11.06 -4.48
C ARG A 40 -4.91 -11.28 -3.00
N CYS A 41 -4.76 -10.19 -2.25
CA CYS A 41 -4.71 -10.27 -0.80
C CYS A 41 -6.01 -10.88 -0.26
N THR A 42 -5.85 -11.76 0.71
CA THR A 42 -6.90 -12.41 1.47
C THR A 42 -7.67 -11.41 2.34
N LYS A 43 -8.87 -11.79 2.77
CA LYS A 43 -9.67 -10.96 3.69
C LYS A 43 -8.94 -10.68 5.00
N THR A 44 -8.16 -11.62 5.50
CA THR A 44 -7.40 -11.47 6.75
C THR A 44 -6.32 -10.39 6.64
N GLU A 45 -5.63 -10.31 5.50
CA GLU A 45 -4.63 -9.28 5.25
C GLU A 45 -5.25 -7.87 5.18
N TRP A 46 -6.50 -7.77 4.72
CA TRP A 46 -7.24 -6.51 4.74
C TRP A 46 -7.70 -6.08 6.14
N LEU A 47 -7.64 -6.96 7.14
CA LEU A 47 -7.89 -6.64 8.55
C LEU A 47 -6.64 -6.17 9.30
N TRP A 48 -5.48 -6.20 8.64
CA TRP A 48 -4.24 -5.70 9.24
C TRP A 48 -4.32 -4.21 9.60
N PRO A 49 -3.56 -3.79 10.64
CA PRO A 49 -3.53 -2.40 11.05
C PRO A 49 -3.07 -1.51 9.88
N THR A 50 -3.67 -0.32 9.79
CA THR A 50 -3.23 0.70 8.84
C THR A 50 -1.88 1.25 9.27
N CYS A 51 -0.92 1.36 8.36
CA CYS A 51 0.35 2.02 8.63
C CYS A 51 0.09 3.51 8.96
N PRO A 52 0.48 4.00 10.15
CA PRO A 52 0.22 5.39 10.54
C PRO A 52 0.88 6.41 9.61
N ALA A 53 2.10 6.15 9.16
CA ALA A 53 2.82 7.05 8.24
C ALA A 53 2.16 7.14 6.86
N CYS A 54 1.68 6.02 6.32
CA CYS A 54 0.90 6.02 5.07
C CYS A 54 -0.45 6.72 5.26
N TYR A 55 -1.09 6.57 6.42
CA TYR A 55 -2.35 7.23 6.73
C TYR A 55 -2.22 8.75 6.80
N GLU A 56 -1.20 9.26 7.51
CA GLU A 56 -0.91 10.70 7.54
C GLU A 56 -0.54 11.23 6.15
N SER A 57 0.27 10.49 5.39
CA SER A 57 0.62 10.89 4.02
C SER A 57 -0.61 10.98 3.12
N ALA A 58 -1.54 10.02 3.21
CA ALA A 58 -2.78 10.04 2.43
C ALA A 58 -3.68 11.24 2.78
N LYS A 59 -3.75 11.63 4.06
CA LYS A 59 -4.49 12.83 4.49
C LYS A 59 -3.93 14.11 3.88
N SER A 60 -2.60 14.23 3.80
CA SER A 60 -1.95 15.42 3.22
C SER A 60 -2.16 15.57 1.70
N HIS A 61 -2.68 14.53 1.04
CA HIS A 61 -2.96 14.51 -0.40
C HIS A 61 -4.47 14.53 -0.72
N THR A 62 -5.33 14.76 0.29
CA THR A 62 -6.78 14.97 0.15
C THR A 62 -7.12 16.45 0.16
#